data_AF-A0A7W1EZB9-F1
#
_entry.id   AF-A0A7W1EZB9-F1
#
_cell.length_a   1.000
_cell.length_b   1.000
_cell.length_c   1.000
_cell.angle_alpha   90.00
_cell.angle_beta   90.00
_cell.angle_gamma   90.00
#
_symmetry.space_group_name_H-M   'P 1'
#
loop_
_entity.id
_entity.type
_entity.pdbx_description
1 polymer ?
#
loop_
_entity_poly.entity_id
_entity_poly.type
_entity_poly.pdbx_seq_one_letter_code
_entity_poly.pdbx_strand_id
1 'polypeptide(L)'
;YANFKDTLFKTCKGFEIYGVSRDSNKNAWLNCMKQNNYNWKCNVLDSGDWNTTASYLYNIQFLPTNFLIDNNGVIIAKNLRDTMVAKTLISLLK
;
A
#
# COMPACT_ATOMS: atom_id res chain seq x y z
N TYR A 1 -2.80 10.14 2.17
CA TYR A 1 -3.09 9.31 3.36
C TYR A 1 -3.83 10.10 4.43
N ALA A 2 -3.25 11.17 4.99
CA ALA A 2 -3.90 11.97 6.05
C ALA A 2 -5.33 12.42 5.71
N ASN A 3 -5.59 12.79 4.45
CA ASN A 3 -6.90 13.24 3.98
C ASN A 3 -7.95 12.12 3.84
N PHE A 4 -7.53 10.84 3.81
CA PHE A 4 -8.41 9.70 3.51
C PHE A 4 -8.54 8.72 4.67
N LYS A 5 -7.59 8.72 5.62
CA LYS A 5 -7.45 7.65 6.62
C LYS A 5 -8.68 7.47 7.51
N ASP A 6 -9.37 8.56 7.84
CA ASP A 6 -10.57 8.55 8.69
C ASP A 6 -11.86 8.76 7.88
N THR A 7 -11.77 8.70 6.54
CA THR A 7 -12.90 8.98 5.65
C THR A 7 -13.84 7.79 5.53
N LEU A 8 -15.14 8.06 5.45
CA LEU A 8 -16.14 7.03 5.17
C LEU A 8 -16.23 6.77 3.66
N PHE A 9 -16.01 5.51 3.29
CA PHE A 9 -16.23 5.03 1.93
C PHE A 9 -17.55 4.26 1.87
N LYS A 10 -18.01 3.97 0.65
CA LYS A 10 -19.24 3.20 0.41
C LYS A 10 -19.26 1.87 1.16
N THR A 11 -18.12 1.18 1.25
CA THR A 11 -18.01 -0.18 1.79
C THR A 11 -17.16 -0.28 3.07
N CYS A 12 -16.42 0.75 3.45
CA CYS A 12 -15.53 0.69 4.61
C CYS A 12 -15.46 2.00 5.40
N LYS A 13 -15.03 1.88 6.66
CA LYS A 13 -14.80 3.01 7.56
C LYS A 13 -13.30 3.26 7.65
N GLY A 14 -12.81 4.25 6.91
CA GLY A 14 -11.41 4.62 6.86
C GLY A 14 -10.65 3.98 5.71
N PHE A 15 -9.39 4.39 5.58
CA PHE A 15 -8.44 3.93 4.58
C PHE A 15 -7.08 3.70 5.25
N GLU A 16 -6.47 2.55 4.98
CA GLU A 16 -5.14 2.22 5.49
C GLU A 16 -4.22 1.88 4.32
N ILE A 17 -2.92 2.17 4.50
CA ILE A 17 -1.88 1.75 3.57
C ILE A 17 -1.02 0.70 4.27
N TYR A 18 -0.92 -0.47 3.64
CA TYR A 18 -0.01 -1.52 4.04
C TYR A 18 1.21 -1.52 3.11
N GLY A 19 2.32 -0.97 3.59
CA GLY A 19 3.59 -0.93 2.87
C GLY A 19 4.39 -2.20 3.07
N VAL A 20 4.80 -2.84 1.98
CA VAL A 20 5.74 -3.97 2.00
C VAL A 20 7.02 -3.53 1.28
N SER A 21 8.10 -3.39 2.04
CA SER A 21 9.43 -3.18 1.46
C SER A 21 10.13 -4.53 1.25
N ARG A 22 10.98 -4.58 0.21
CA ARG A 22 11.91 -5.67 -0.07
C ARG A 22 13.37 -5.23 0.08
N ASP A 23 13.63 -4.18 0.84
CA ASP A 23 15.00 -3.73 1.11
C ASP A 23 15.80 -4.87 1.78
N SER A 24 17.02 -5.12 1.31
CA SER A 24 17.91 -6.10 1.94
C SER A 24 18.58 -5.55 3.21
N ASN A 25 18.68 -4.22 3.34
CA ASN A 25 19.28 -3.56 4.48
C ASN A 25 18.21 -2.91 5.36
N LYS A 26 17.89 -3.59 6.47
CA LYS A 26 16.92 -3.12 7.47
C LYS A 26 17.24 -1.73 8.03
N ASN A 27 18.51 -1.40 8.26
CA ASN A 27 18.88 -0.09 8.82
C ASN A 27 18.67 1.04 7.81
N ALA A 28 19.01 0.79 6.52
CA ALA A 28 18.72 1.73 5.45
C ALA A 28 17.21 1.97 5.30
N TRP A 29 16.42 0.89 5.35
CA TRP A 29 14.96 0.97 5.33
C TRP A 29 14.41 1.77 6.51
N LEU A 30 14.83 1.47 7.75
CA LEU A 30 14.40 2.22 8.94
C LEU A 30 14.77 3.70 8.87
N ASN A 31 15.94 4.03 8.32
CA ASN A 31 16.35 5.43 8.11
C ASN A 31 15.48 6.11 7.04
N CYS A 32 15.19 5.43 5.93
CA CYS A 32 14.29 5.92 4.90
C CYS A 32 12.88 6.21 5.45
N MET A 33 12.35 5.30 6.28
CA MET A 33 11.07 5.46 6.96
C MET A 33 11.04 6.73 7.84
N LYS A 34 12.10 6.97 8.61
CA LYS A 34 12.24 8.17 9.46
C LYS A 34 12.38 9.44 8.63
N GLN A 35 13.22 9.43 7.59
CA GLN A 35 13.51 10.61 6.78
C GLN A 35 12.30 11.06 5.95
N ASN A 36 11.53 10.13 5.39
CA ASN A 36 10.36 10.44 4.56
C ASN A 36 9.08 10.65 5.36
N ASN A 37 9.16 10.56 6.70
CA ASN A 37 8.03 10.68 7.60
C ASN A 37 6.83 9.81 7.17
N TYR A 38 7.10 8.58 6.72
CA TYR A 38 6.06 7.64 6.32
C TYR A 38 5.23 7.27 7.55
N ASN A 39 4.03 7.83 7.63
CA ASN A 39 3.14 7.73 8.78
C ASN A 39 2.12 6.61 8.68
N TRP A 40 2.28 5.67 7.73
CA TRP A 40 1.38 4.53 7.62
C TRP A 40 1.67 3.56 8.76
N LYS A 41 0.60 3.12 9.45
CA LYS A 41 0.73 2.26 10.63
C LYS A 41 1.32 0.90 10.28
N CYS A 42 1.09 0.45 9.06
CA CYS A 42 1.51 -0.85 8.58
C CYS A 42 2.61 -0.70 7.55
N ASN A 43 3.86 -0.75 8.00
CA ASN A 43 5.03 -0.84 7.13
C ASN A 43 5.87 -2.03 7.57
N VAL A 44 6.07 -2.98 6.67
CA VAL A 44 6.79 -4.22 6.94
C VAL A 44 7.94 -4.41 5.96
N LEU A 45 8.94 -5.16 6.41
CA LEU A 45 10.08 -5.56 5.60
C LEU A 45 9.98 -7.06 5.34
N ASP A 46 9.77 -7.41 4.08
CA ASP A 46 9.80 -8.79 3.57
C ASP A 46 11.14 -9.00 2.85
N SER A 47 12.22 -9.04 3.65
CA SER A 47 13.58 -9.16 3.15
C SER A 47 13.83 -10.60 2.66
N GLY A 48 13.51 -10.85 1.40
CA GLY A 48 13.79 -12.09 0.68
C GLY A 48 13.96 -11.85 -0.81
N ASP A 49 14.37 -12.88 -1.54
CA ASP A 49 14.46 -12.86 -3.01
C ASP A 49 13.07 -12.66 -3.65
N TRP A 50 13.00 -12.52 -4.98
CA TRP A 50 11.73 -12.35 -5.72
C TRP A 50 10.65 -13.41 -5.42
N ASN A 51 11.02 -14.52 -4.78
CA ASN A 51 10.16 -15.62 -4.39
C ASN A 51 9.50 -15.47 -3.00
N THR A 52 9.29 -14.24 -2.50
CA THR A 52 8.51 -14.08 -1.26
C THR A 52 7.04 -14.44 -1.46
N THR A 53 6.38 -14.90 -0.39
CA THR A 53 4.96 -15.32 -0.40
C THR A 53 4.06 -14.23 -0.98
N ALA A 54 4.27 -12.97 -0.62
CA ALA A 54 3.47 -11.86 -1.15
C ALA A 54 3.71 -11.65 -2.66
N SER A 55 4.96 -11.74 -3.11
CA SER A 55 5.32 -11.54 -4.51
C SER A 55 4.69 -12.59 -5.42
N TYR A 56 4.66 -13.85 -4.96
CA TYR A 56 4.01 -14.94 -5.66
C TYR A 56 2.49 -14.82 -5.64
N LEU A 57 1.89 -14.65 -4.46
CA LEU A 57 0.42 -14.62 -4.30
C LEU A 57 -0.23 -13.45 -5.05
N TYR A 58 0.42 -12.28 -5.05
CA TYR A 58 -0.08 -11.09 -5.75
C TYR A 58 0.48 -10.93 -7.17
N ASN A 59 1.26 -11.91 -7.66
CA ASN A 59 1.91 -11.90 -8.97
C ASN A 59 2.63 -10.57 -9.27
N ILE A 60 3.52 -10.17 -8.36
CA ILE A 60 4.27 -8.92 -8.46
C ILE A 60 5.42 -9.08 -9.46
N GLN A 61 5.31 -8.44 -10.62
CA GLN A 61 6.30 -8.52 -11.70
C GLN A 61 7.30 -7.36 -11.72
N PHE A 62 6.95 -6.23 -11.11
CA PHE A 62 7.80 -5.04 -11.05
C PHE A 62 7.51 -4.23 -9.79
N LEU A 63 8.45 -3.35 -9.46
CA LEU A 63 8.29 -2.36 -8.39
C LEU A 63 8.37 -0.94 -8.99
N PRO A 64 7.62 0.03 -8.44
CA PRO A 64 6.56 -0.14 -7.44
C PRO A 64 5.29 -0.76 -8.06
N THR A 65 4.61 -1.59 -7.27
CA THR A 65 3.28 -2.16 -7.56
C THR A 65 2.36 -1.85 -6.37
N ASN A 66 1.10 -1.54 -6.63
CA ASN A 66 0.09 -1.36 -5.60
C ASN A 66 -1.24 -2.00 -5.97
N PHE A 67 -2.02 -2.31 -4.94
CA PHE A 67 -3.37 -2.86 -5.04
C PHE A 67 -4.28 -2.04 -4.14
N LEU A 68 -5.48 -1.73 -4.63
CA LEU A 68 -6.56 -1.23 -3.81
C LEU A 68 -7.49 -2.40 -3.53
N ILE A 69 -7.69 -2.69 -2.24
CA ILE A 69 -8.44 -3.84 -1.77
C ILE A 69 -9.61 -3.31 -0.94
N ASP A 70 -10.82 -3.85 -1.16
CA ASP A 70 -12.00 -3.50 -0.38
C ASP A 70 -12.06 -4.26 0.96
N ASN A 71 -13.11 -4.01 1.75
CA ASN A 71 -13.32 -4.67 3.04
C ASN A 71 -13.63 -6.17 2.95
N ASN A 72 -13.95 -6.69 1.76
CA ASN A 72 -14.19 -8.11 1.51
C ASN A 72 -12.92 -8.83 1.02
N GLY A 73 -11.79 -8.12 0.93
CA GLY A 73 -10.54 -8.68 0.41
C GLY A 73 -10.48 -8.72 -1.12
N VAL A 74 -11.38 -8.03 -1.82
CA VAL A 74 -11.42 -8.00 -3.28
C VAL A 74 -10.50 -6.90 -3.80
N ILE A 75 -9.61 -7.24 -4.74
CA ILE A 75 -8.79 -6.27 -5.45
C ILE A 75 -9.69 -5.51 -6.44
N ILE A 76 -9.94 -4.24 -6.16
CA ILE A 76 -10.79 -3.36 -6.98
C ILE A 76 -10.00 -2.45 -7.92
N ALA A 77 -8.69 -2.29 -7.67
CA ALA A 77 -7.78 -1.63 -8.60
C ALA A 77 -6.33 -2.11 -8.39
N LYS A 78 -5.50 -1.96 -9.42
CA LYS A 78 -4.07 -2.28 -9.37
C LYS A 78 -3.25 -1.25 -10.12
N ASN A 79 -2.00 -1.08 -9.72
CA ASN A 79 -1.01 -0.22 -10.39
C ASN A 79 -1.48 1.23 -10.58
N LEU A 80 -2.17 1.78 -9.58
CA LEU A 80 -2.61 3.17 -9.58
C LEU A 80 -1.39 4.09 -9.45
N ARG A 81 -1.28 5.09 -10.32
CA ARG A 81 -0.17 6.06 -10.29
C ARG A 81 -0.69 7.48 -10.20
N ASP A 82 0.14 8.36 -9.66
CA ASP A 82 -0.09 9.80 -9.64
C ASP A 82 -1.49 10.17 -9.12
N THR A 83 -2.23 10.94 -9.91
CA THR A 83 -3.59 11.39 -9.58
C THR A 83 -4.63 10.28 -9.60
N MET A 84 -4.34 9.10 -10.17
CA MET A 84 -5.31 7.99 -10.23
C MET A 84 -5.66 7.47 -8.84
N VAL A 85 -4.72 7.47 -7.90
CA VAL A 85 -4.98 7.03 -6.52
C VAL A 85 -6.06 7.91 -5.90
N ALA A 86 -5.85 9.23 -5.91
CA ALA A 86 -6.79 10.18 -5.35
C ALA A 86 -8.16 10.11 -6.05
N LYS A 87 -8.17 10.07 -7.39
CA LYS A 87 -9.42 9.97 -8.17
C LYS A 87 -10.20 8.70 -7.85
N THR A 88 -9.52 7.56 -7.72
CA THR A 88 -10.16 6.28 -7.37
C THR A 88 -10.70 6.31 -5.96
N LEU A 89 -9.96 6.86 -4.99
CA LEU A 89 -10.47 7.00 -3.62
C LEU A 89 -11.69 7.93 -3.56
N ILE A 90 -11.66 9.05 -4.29
CA ILE A 90 -12.77 10.01 -4.35
C ILE A 90 -14.04 9.36 -4.93
N SER A 91 -13.93 8.51 -5.96
CA SER A 91 -15.11 7.85 -6.55
C SER A 91 -15.77 6.81 -5.62
N LEU A 92 -15.03 6.36 -4.61
CA LEU A 92 -15.47 5.40 -3.59
C LEU A 92 -16.03 6.06 -2.33
N LEU A 93 -15.98 7.39 -2.23
CA LEU A 93 -16.58 8.14 -1.12
C LEU A 93 -18.09 7.94 -1.10
N LYS A 94 -18.65 7.97 0.12
CA LYS A 94 -20.10 7.94 0.34
C LYS A 94 -20.73 9.29 0.05
#